data_AF-A0A382GQG7-F1
#
_entry.id   AF-A0A382GQG7-F1
#
_cell.length_a   1.000
_cell.length_b   1.000
_cell.length_c   1.000
_cell.angle_alpha   90.00
_cell.angle_beta   90.00
_cell.angle_gamma   90.00
#
_symmetry.space_group_name_H-M   'P 1'
#
loop_
_entity.id
_entity.type
_entity.pdbx_description
1 polymer ?
#
loop_
_entity_poly.entity_id
_entity_poly.type
_entity_poly.pdbx_seq_one_letter_code
_entity_poly.pdbx_strand_id
1 'polypeptide(L)' 'MKRIIIFSIFCSILSATTWHISTTGSDETGDGSAGNPFAKIQHGINTSVSGDTILVADGTY' A
#
# COMPACT_ATOMS: atom_id res chain seq x y z
N MET A 1 -6.88 -27.28 -37.74
CA MET A 1 -7.31 -25.95 -37.27
C MET A 1 -6.72 -25.73 -35.89
N LYS A 2 -5.76 -24.80 -35.73
CA LYS A 2 -5.07 -24.56 -34.44
C LYS A 2 -5.72 -23.34 -33.77
N ARG A 3 -6.45 -23.56 -32.68
CA ARG A 3 -7.05 -22.48 -31.89
C ARG A 3 -5.96 -21.93 -30.95
N ILE A 4 -5.49 -20.73 -31.24
CA ILE A 4 -4.63 -19.96 -30.34
C ILE A 4 -5.52 -19.27 -29.31
N ILE A 5 -5.30 -19.59 -28.04
CA ILE A 5 -5.96 -18.95 -26.90
C ILE A 5 -4.94 -18.00 -26.30
N ILE A 6 -5.17 -16.69 -26.44
CA ILE A 6 -4.34 -15.66 -25.82
C ILE A 6 -4.83 -15.51 -24.38
N PHE A 7 -4.11 -16.10 -23.43
CA PHE A 7 -4.33 -15.87 -22.02
C PHE A 7 -3.55 -14.61 -21.63
N SER A 8 -4.20 -13.46 -21.74
CA SER A 8 -3.64 -12.19 -21.27
C SER A 8 -3.55 -12.24 -19.75
N ILE A 9 -2.42 -12.71 -19.22
CA ILE A 9 -2.01 -12.38 -17.85
C ILE A 9 -1.72 -10.88 -17.87
N PHE A 10 -2.68 -10.11 -17.39
CA PHE A 10 -2.44 -8.76 -16.89
C PHE A 10 -1.60 -8.96 -15.62
N CYS A 11 -0.28 -9.16 -15.79
CA CYS A 11 0.65 -9.05 -14.69
C CYS A 11 0.72 -7.56 -14.37
N SER A 12 -0.24 -7.08 -13.58
CA SER A 12 -0.12 -5.80 -12.90
C SER A 12 1.21 -5.86 -12.16
N ILE A 13 2.13 -4.97 -12.52
CA ILE A 13 3.45 -4.85 -11.91
C ILE A 13 3.20 -4.72 -10.40
N LEU A 14 3.43 -5.80 -9.66
CA LEU A 14 3.30 -5.83 -8.20
C LEU A 14 4.55 -5.13 -7.64
N SER A 15 4.63 -3.82 -7.82
CA SER A 15 5.67 -3.03 -7.15
C SER A 15 5.26 -2.92 -5.70
N ALA A 16 6.09 -3.47 -4.80
CA ALA A 16 5.95 -3.28 -3.38
C ALA A 16 5.85 -1.77 -3.07
N THR A 17 4.81 -1.38 -2.34
CA THR A 17 4.60 0.00 -1.88
C THR A 17 5.03 0.13 -0.43
N THR A 18 5.62 1.27 -0.07
CA THR A 18 5.91 1.60 1.33
C THR A 18 4.86 2.57 1.83
N TRP A 19 4.01 2.11 2.75
CA TRP A 19 2.99 2.92 3.42
C TRP A 19 3.58 3.53 4.69
N HIS A 20 3.45 4.85 4.83
CA HIS A 20 3.99 5.61 5.95
C HIS A 20 2.89 5.89 6.98
N ILE A 21 3.19 5.61 8.24
CA ILE A 21 2.31 5.86 9.39
C ILE A 21 2.98 6.91 10.29
N SER A 22 2.23 7.93 10.70
CA SER A 22 2.69 8.96 11.63
C SER A 22 1.57 9.38 12.58
N THR A 23 1.89 9.67 13.85
CA THR A 23 0.94 10.24 14.83
C THR A 23 0.37 11.59 14.40
N THR A 24 1.01 12.27 13.44
CA THR A 24 0.56 13.54 12.85
C THR A 24 -0.11 13.37 11.48
N GLY A 25 -0.32 12.14 11.02
CA GLY A 25 -1.00 11.82 9.76
C GLY A 25 -2.52 11.93 9.84
N SER A 26 -3.21 11.45 8.80
CA SER A 26 -4.68 11.35 8.77
C SER A 26 -5.12 10.12 7.99
N ASP A 27 -6.12 9.39 8.50
CA ASP A 27 -6.74 8.27 7.77
C ASP A 27 -7.83 8.77 6.79
N GLU A 28 -8.23 10.04 6.90
CA GLU A 28 -9.25 10.68 6.07
C GLU A 28 -8.66 11.43 4.87
N THR A 29 -7.52 12.09 5.05
CA THR A 29 -6.86 12.89 4.00
C THR A 29 -5.43 12.45 3.67
N GLY A 30 -4.84 11.55 4.46
CA GLY A 30 -3.54 10.95 4.17
C GLY A 30 -3.63 10.03 2.95
N ASP A 31 -2.58 10.01 2.13
CA ASP A 31 -2.46 9.07 1.00
C ASP A 31 -1.44 7.96 1.29
N GLY A 32 -0.83 7.95 2.48
CA GLY A 32 0.13 6.95 2.93
C GLY A 32 1.53 7.12 2.34
N SER A 33 1.79 8.19 1.59
CA SER A 33 3.13 8.60 1.18
C SER A 33 3.91 9.19 2.35
N ALA A 34 5.24 9.33 2.20
CA ALA A 34 6.09 9.97 3.21
C ALA A 34 5.68 11.43 3.51
N GLY A 35 5.14 12.15 2.52
CA GLY A 35 4.72 13.54 2.68
C GLY A 35 3.30 13.70 3.24
N ASN A 36 2.48 12.65 3.19
CA ASN A 36 1.09 12.67 3.65
C ASN A 36 0.68 11.30 4.24
N PRO A 37 1.26 10.92 5.40
CA PRO A 37 1.11 9.58 5.98
C PRO A 37 -0.29 9.32 6.55
N PHE A 38 -0.63 8.04 6.74
CA PHE A 38 -1.80 7.64 7.51
C PHE A 38 -1.59 7.87 9.01
N ALA A 39 -2.67 7.96 9.77
CA ALA A 39 -2.62 8.17 11.23
C ALA A 39 -2.48 6.86 12.00
N LYS A 40 -3.16 5.79 11.57
CA LYS A 40 -3.26 4.54 12.33
C LYS A 40 -2.54 3.38 11.66
N ILE A 41 -1.88 2.58 12.49
CA ILE A 41 -1.24 1.33 12.06
C ILE A 41 -2.26 0.39 11.41
N GLN A 42 -3.46 0.24 12.00
CA GLN A 42 -4.51 -0.63 11.44
C GLN A 42 -4.98 -0.18 10.06
N HIS A 43 -5.01 1.13 9.79
CA HIS A 43 -5.37 1.65 8.48
C HIS A 43 -4.34 1.24 7.44
N GLY A 44 -3.05 1.44 7.74
CA GLY A 44 -1.95 0.96 6.90
C GLY A 44 -2.03 -0.55 6.61
N ILE A 45 -2.27 -1.37 7.64
CA ILE A 45 -2.43 -2.83 7.48
C ILE A 45 -3.58 -3.16 6.52
N ASN A 46 -4.74 -2.53 6.69
CA ASN A 46 -5.91 -2.80 5.85
C ASN A 46 -5.71 -2.34 4.39
N THR A 47 -4.90 -1.31 4.16
CA THR A 47 -4.57 -0.78 2.83
C THR A 47 -3.49 -1.61 2.13
N SER A 48 -2.54 -2.16 2.89
CA SER A 48 -1.41 -2.91 2.34
C SER A 48 -1.82 -4.23 1.69
N VAL A 49 -1.05 -4.64 0.68
CA VAL A 49 -1.13 -5.97 0.07
C VAL A 49 0.18 -6.73 0.23
N SER A 50 0.17 -8.03 -0.12
CA SER A 50 1.37 -8.87 -0.03
C SER A 50 2.55 -8.27 -0.79
N GLY A 51 3.66 -8.06 -0.07
CA GLY A 51 4.89 -7.47 -0.60
C GLY A 51 5.10 -6.01 -0.18
N ASP A 52 4.07 -5.32 0.29
CA ASP A 52 4.19 -3.96 0.81
C ASP A 52 4.98 -3.91 2.12
N THR A 53 5.47 -2.71 2.44
CA THR A 53 6.12 -2.40 3.71
C THR A 53 5.31 -1.34 4.45
N ILE A 54 5.01 -1.58 5.73
CA ILE A 54 4.50 -0.55 6.64
C ILE A 54 5.69 0.09 7.37
N LEU A 55 5.94 1.37 7.12
CA LEU A 55 6.95 2.16 7.82
C LEU A 55 6.28 3.05 8.86
N VAL A 56 6.49 2.75 10.13
CA VAL A 56 5.91 3.50 11.26
C VAL A 56 6.93 4.49 11.79
N ALA A 57 6.57 5.78 11.78
CA ALA A 57 7.39 6.83 12.39
C ALA A 57 7.38 6.72 13.92
N ASP A 58 8.44 7.22 14.57
CA ASP A 58 8.54 7.23 16.03
C ASP A 58 7.32 7.90 16.68
N GLY A 59 6.79 7.27 17.72
CA GLY A 59 5.61 7.78 18.42
C GLY A 59 4.94 6.74 19.31
N THR A 60 3.80 7.12 19.88
CA THR A 60 2.88 6.24 20.62
C THR A 60 1.56 6.17 19.85
N TYR A 61 1.09 4.96 19.54
CA TYR A 61 -0.04 4.66 18.63
C TYR A 61 -1.07 3.75 19.29
#